data_AF-A0AAW0UB21-F1
#
_entry.id   AF-A0AAW0UB21-F1
#
_cell.length_a   1.000
_cell.length_b   1.000
_cell.length_c   1.000
_cell.angle_alpha   90.00
_cell.angle_beta   90.00
_cell.angle_gamma   90.00
#
_symmetry.space_group_name_H-M   'P 1'
#
loop_
_entity.id
_entity.type
_entity.pdbx_description
1 polymer ?
#
loop_
_entity_poly.entity_id
_entity_poly.type
_entity_poly.pdbx_seq_one_letter_code
_entity_poly.pdbx_strand_id
1 'polypeptide(L)'
;MIKDTVAVEAKGKRTSGFVCGTLALVRTFGPHLEGATHLEKTLAHSWLTYFSTRLFHCASLEALGSCLHHINKELENRAFLCGFTLTIADVVLFLTLHPFVTTWSFMHKEQHQNLSRWFKTVQNDGRFSATHSPVQFSRTALYGGSVRVH
;
A
#
# COMPACT_ATOMS: atom_id res chain seq x y z
N MET A 1 10.32 24.41 -12.56
CA MET A 1 11.05 23.17 -12.87
C MET A 1 10.06 22.16 -13.42
N ILE A 2 10.47 21.48 -14.48
CA ILE A 2 9.63 20.79 -15.47
C ILE A 2 8.76 19.70 -14.80
N LYS A 3 7.43 19.89 -14.83
CA LYS A 3 6.47 18.81 -14.56
C LYS A 3 6.32 18.01 -15.85
N ASP A 4 7.29 17.17 -16.16
CA ASP A 4 7.10 16.10 -17.15
C ASP A 4 6.08 15.13 -16.55
N THR A 5 4.81 15.44 -16.81
CA THR A 5 3.72 14.61 -16.36
C THR A 5 3.74 13.40 -17.26
N VAL A 6 4.34 12.30 -16.78
CA VAL A 6 4.41 11.03 -17.50
C VAL A 6 3.00 10.69 -18.00
N ALA A 7 2.87 10.70 -19.33
CA ALA A 7 1.63 10.39 -20.00
C ALA A 7 1.65 8.90 -20.37
N VAL A 8 0.56 8.22 -20.05
CA VAL A 8 0.39 6.80 -20.34
C VAL A 8 -0.62 6.67 -21.48
N GLU A 9 -0.26 5.89 -22.49
CA GLU A 9 -1.18 5.51 -23.55
C GLU A 9 -1.83 4.18 -23.22
N ALA A 10 -3.16 4.18 -23.10
CA ALA A 10 -3.95 3.00 -22.85
C ALA A 10 -5.14 2.99 -23.81
N LYS A 11 -5.26 1.92 -24.62
CA LYS A 11 -6.31 1.77 -25.65
C LYS A 11 -6.43 2.98 -26.59
N GLY A 12 -5.30 3.55 -27.02
CA GLY A 12 -5.24 4.70 -27.93
C GLY A 12 -5.63 6.05 -27.32
N LYS A 13 -5.88 6.12 -26.00
CA LYS A 13 -6.09 7.38 -25.28
C LYS A 13 -4.87 7.71 -24.43
N ARG A 14 -4.34 8.91 -24.64
CA ARG A 14 -3.26 9.48 -23.83
C ARG A 14 -3.85 10.05 -22.53
N THR A 15 -3.41 9.52 -21.40
CA THR A 15 -3.85 9.95 -20.06
C THR A 15 -2.63 10.44 -19.29
N SER A 16 -2.69 11.65 -18.74
CA SER A 16 -1.62 12.21 -17.91
C SER A 16 -1.95 12.14 -16.42
N GLY A 17 -0.92 11.98 -15.59
CA GLY A 17 -1.02 12.03 -14.14
C GLY A 17 -1.10 10.65 -13.50
N PHE A 18 -0.53 10.54 -12.29
CA PHE A 18 -0.33 9.26 -11.61
C PHE A 18 -1.64 8.47 -11.43
N VAL A 19 -2.67 9.08 -10.86
CA VAL A 19 -3.94 8.41 -10.55
C VAL A 19 -4.64 7.94 -11.84
N CYS A 20 -4.86 8.87 -12.78
CA CYS A 20 -5.57 8.58 -14.02
C CYS A 20 -4.80 7.59 -14.91
N GLY A 21 -3.48 7.75 -15.02
CA GLY A 21 -2.61 6.82 -15.77
C GLY A 21 -2.61 5.42 -15.18
N THR A 22 -2.48 5.31 -13.85
CA THR A 22 -2.53 4.03 -13.14
C THR A 22 -3.87 3.33 -13.34
N LEU A 23 -4.99 4.04 -13.18
CA LEU A 23 -6.32 3.46 -13.40
C LEU A 23 -6.55 3.08 -14.88
N ALA A 24 -6.03 3.86 -15.83
CA ALA A 24 -6.11 3.52 -17.26
C ALA A 24 -5.36 2.23 -17.59
N LEU A 25 -4.18 2.01 -17.00
CA LEU A 25 -3.44 0.76 -17.12
C LEU A 25 -4.20 -0.40 -16.51
N VAL A 26 -4.72 -0.25 -15.29
CA VAL A 26 -5.51 -1.28 -14.61
C VAL A 26 -6.72 -1.68 -15.45
N ARG A 27 -7.49 -0.72 -15.96
CA ARG A 27 -8.66 -0.97 -16.83
C ARG A 27 -8.30 -1.67 -18.15
N THR A 28 -7.04 -1.65 -18.54
CA THR A 28 -6.57 -2.24 -19.79
C THR A 28 -5.97 -3.62 -19.59
N PHE A 29 -5.10 -3.77 -18.59
CA PHE A 29 -4.28 -4.96 -18.40
C PHE A 29 -4.68 -5.82 -17.18
N GLY A 30 -5.44 -5.27 -16.23
CA GLY A 30 -5.80 -5.97 -15.00
C GLY A 30 -7.06 -5.43 -14.35
N PRO A 31 -8.23 -5.48 -15.03
CA PRO A 31 -9.45 -4.82 -14.55
C PRO A 31 -9.94 -5.33 -13.19
N HIS A 32 -9.58 -6.56 -12.81
CA HIS A 32 -9.86 -7.12 -11.50
C HIS A 32 -9.19 -6.34 -10.34
N LEU A 33 -8.10 -5.59 -10.61
CA LEU A 33 -7.39 -4.79 -9.61
C LEU A 33 -8.04 -3.44 -9.33
N GLU A 34 -9.04 -3.01 -10.12
CA GLU A 34 -9.75 -1.75 -9.86
C GLU A 34 -10.67 -1.86 -8.63
N GLY A 35 -11.07 -3.08 -8.27
CA GLY A 35 -12.12 -3.37 -7.29
C GLY A 35 -13.38 -3.92 -7.95
N ALA A 36 -14.08 -4.82 -7.27
CA ALA A 36 -15.29 -5.46 -7.79
C ALA A 36 -16.52 -4.58 -7.55
N THR A 37 -16.59 -3.93 -6.38
CA THR A 37 -17.70 -3.06 -5.99
C THR A 37 -17.45 -1.59 -6.32
N HIS A 38 -18.50 -0.78 -6.38
CA HIS A 38 -18.35 0.67 -6.51
C HIS A 38 -17.56 1.28 -5.34
N LEU A 39 -17.75 0.75 -4.14
CA LEU A 39 -17.00 1.18 -2.95
C LEU A 39 -15.50 0.91 -3.10
N GLU A 40 -15.12 -0.31 -3.48
CA GLU A 40 -13.70 -0.66 -3.69
C GLU A 40 -13.04 0.22 -4.76
N LYS A 41 -13.74 0.49 -5.87
CA LYS A 41 -13.23 1.38 -6.94
C LYS A 41 -13.00 2.80 -6.44
N THR A 42 -13.95 3.33 -5.66
CA THR A 42 -13.84 4.68 -5.08
C THR A 42 -12.71 4.75 -4.04
N LEU A 43 -12.57 3.72 -3.20
CA LEU A 43 -11.46 3.61 -2.25
C LEU A 43 -10.12 3.51 -2.97
N ALA A 44 -10.01 2.71 -4.02
CA ALA A 44 -8.78 2.58 -4.80
C ALA A 44 -8.37 3.93 -5.40
N HIS A 45 -9.30 4.68 -5.98
CA HIS A 45 -9.05 6.04 -6.46
C HIS A 45 -8.58 6.97 -5.33
N SER A 46 -9.27 6.95 -4.18
CA SER A 46 -8.93 7.77 -3.02
C SER A 46 -7.52 7.48 -2.50
N TRP A 47 -7.16 6.21 -2.38
CA TRP A 47 -5.81 5.80 -1.97
C TRP A 47 -4.73 6.23 -2.95
N LEU A 48 -4.93 6.03 -4.26
CA LEU A 48 -3.99 6.52 -5.27
C LEU A 48 -3.81 8.04 -5.19
N THR A 49 -4.90 8.77 -4.94
CA THR A 49 -4.86 10.22 -4.74
C THR A 49 -4.06 10.58 -3.50
N TYR A 50 -4.33 9.91 -2.37
CA TYR A 50 -3.58 10.10 -1.13
C TYR A 50 -2.08 9.82 -1.33
N PHE A 51 -1.71 8.75 -2.04
CA PHE A 51 -0.31 8.45 -2.31
C PHE A 51 0.36 9.56 -3.11
N SER A 52 -0.28 9.99 -4.20
CA SER A 52 0.26 11.03 -5.09
C SER A 52 0.31 12.42 -4.47
N THR A 53 -0.46 12.70 -3.42
CA THR A 53 -0.54 14.05 -2.82
C THR A 53 0.17 14.13 -1.48
N ARG A 54 0.35 13.00 -0.78
CA ARG A 54 0.90 12.94 0.58
C ARG A 54 2.10 12.01 0.66
N LEU A 55 1.89 10.72 0.44
CA LEU A 55 2.93 9.70 0.69
C LEU A 55 4.19 9.93 -0.15
N PHE A 56 4.04 10.23 -1.44
CA PHE A 56 5.17 10.42 -2.35
C PHE A 56 5.90 11.75 -2.16
N HIS A 57 5.33 12.67 -1.38
CA HIS A 57 5.84 14.02 -1.18
C HIS A 57 6.17 14.30 0.29
N CYS A 58 6.45 13.26 1.08
CA CYS A 58 6.92 13.42 2.46
C CYS A 58 8.27 14.15 2.49
N ALA A 59 8.29 15.35 3.06
CA ALA A 59 9.50 16.17 3.19
C ALA A 59 10.38 15.79 4.39
N SER A 60 9.89 14.94 5.30
CA SER A 60 10.60 14.52 6.51
C SER A 60 10.19 13.10 6.95
N LEU A 61 11.00 12.50 7.82
CA LEU A 61 10.68 11.22 8.46
C LEU A 61 9.42 11.30 9.34
N GLU A 62 9.17 12.45 9.96
CA GLU A 62 7.94 12.68 10.76
C GLU A 62 6.69 12.69 9.86
N ALA A 63 6.77 13.34 8.70
CA ALA A 63 5.68 13.33 7.73
C ALA A 63 5.42 11.91 7.20
N LEU A 64 6.47 11.15 6.94
CA LEU A 64 6.36 9.74 6.57
C LEU A 64 5.76 8.91 7.71
N GLY A 65 6.22 9.09 8.95
CA GLY A 65 5.69 8.43 10.14
C GLY A 65 4.20 8.70 10.34
N SER A 66 3.75 9.94 10.12
CA SER A 66 2.32 10.28 10.14
C SER A 66 1.52 9.54 9.06
N CYS A 67 2.07 9.41 7.85
CA CYS A 67 1.43 8.64 6.78
C CYS A 67 1.36 7.15 7.11
N LEU A 68 2.45 6.57 7.62
CA LEU A 68 2.51 5.17 8.04
C LEU A 68 1.55 4.88 9.19
N HIS A 69 1.43 5.79 10.16
CA HIS A 69 0.46 5.68 11.26
C HIS A 69 -0.97 5.68 10.74
N HIS A 70 -1.31 6.61 9.83
CA HIS A 70 -2.63 6.67 9.21
C HIS A 70 -2.97 5.37 8.46
N ILE A 71 -2.06 4.89 7.61
CA ILE A 71 -2.24 3.65 6.85
C ILE A 71 -2.38 2.44 7.78
N ASN A 72 -1.56 2.36 8.83
CA ASN A 72 -1.63 1.29 9.82
C ASN A 72 -3.00 1.26 10.53
N LYS A 73 -3.59 2.42 10.81
CA LYS A 73 -4.93 2.53 11.39
C LYS A 73 -6.02 2.10 10.40
N GLU A 74 -5.96 2.54 9.15
CA GLU A 74 -6.93 2.12 8.11
C GLU A 74 -6.91 0.61 7.86
N LEU A 75 -5.76 -0.03 8.01
CA LEU A 75 -5.58 -1.47 7.90
C LEU A 75 -6.00 -2.23 9.16
N GLU A 76 -6.41 -1.60 10.26
CA GLU A 76 -6.76 -2.31 11.50
C GLU A 76 -7.83 -3.39 11.28
N ASN A 77 -8.91 -3.02 10.59
CA ASN A 77 -10.07 -3.88 10.34
C ASN A 77 -10.18 -4.35 8.88
N ARG A 78 -9.11 -4.21 8.09
CA ARG A 78 -9.11 -4.58 6.66
C ARG A 78 -7.93 -5.49 6.33
N ALA A 79 -8.17 -6.44 5.44
CA ALA A 79 -7.10 -7.30 4.92
C ALA A 79 -6.24 -6.55 3.90
N PHE A 80 -6.87 -5.66 3.12
CA PHE A 80 -6.29 -4.81 2.09
C PHE A 80 -6.88 -3.39 2.20
N LEU A 81 -6.28 -2.41 1.52
CA LEU A 81 -6.67 -1.01 1.66
C LEU A 81 -8.14 -0.72 1.30
N CYS A 82 -8.67 -1.46 0.33
CA CYS A 82 -10.03 -1.31 -0.17
C CYS A 82 -11.02 -2.32 0.44
N GLY A 83 -10.60 -3.17 1.38
CA GLY A 83 -11.46 -4.16 2.04
C GLY A 83 -10.79 -5.53 2.15
N PHE A 84 -11.39 -6.53 1.49
CA PHE A 84 -10.97 -7.94 1.57
C PHE A 84 -10.32 -8.46 0.29
N THR A 85 -10.32 -7.67 -0.78
CA THR A 85 -9.70 -8.02 -2.07
C THR A 85 -8.48 -7.14 -2.33
N LEU A 86 -7.45 -7.72 -2.94
CA LEU A 86 -6.25 -6.99 -3.34
C LEU A 86 -6.55 -6.10 -4.56
N THR A 87 -6.24 -4.82 -4.44
CA THR A 87 -6.47 -3.81 -5.49
C THR A 87 -5.17 -3.15 -5.93
N ILE A 88 -5.25 -2.29 -6.95
CA ILE A 88 -4.10 -1.49 -7.39
C ILE A 88 -3.53 -0.60 -6.29
N ALA A 89 -4.35 -0.17 -5.32
CA ALA A 89 -3.87 0.61 -4.19
C ALA A 89 -2.83 -0.20 -3.37
N ASP A 90 -3.08 -1.49 -3.16
CA ASP A 90 -2.17 -2.36 -2.42
C ASP A 90 -0.87 -2.60 -3.19
N VAL A 91 -0.97 -2.82 -4.50
CA VAL A 91 0.19 -2.98 -5.39
C VAL A 91 1.09 -1.75 -5.33
N VAL A 92 0.52 -0.56 -5.49
CA VAL A 92 1.25 0.71 -5.44
C VAL A 92 1.89 0.92 -4.08
N LEU A 93 1.14 0.70 -2.99
CA LEU A 93 1.66 0.86 -1.65
C LEU A 93 2.82 -0.11 -1.37
N PHE A 94 2.69 -1.36 -1.82
CA PHE A 94 3.71 -2.39 -1.60
C PHE A 94 5.01 -2.01 -2.28
N LEU A 95 4.96 -1.64 -3.56
CA LEU A 95 6.14 -1.21 -4.32
C LEU A 95 6.77 0.04 -3.71
N THR A 96 5.96 0.97 -3.22
CA THR A 96 6.44 2.21 -2.59
C THR A 96 7.16 1.92 -1.27
N LEU A 97 6.60 1.04 -0.44
CA LEU A 97 7.12 0.77 0.90
C LEU A 97 8.21 -0.31 0.93
N HIS A 98 8.30 -1.16 -0.08
CA HIS A 98 9.26 -2.26 -0.13
C HIS A 98 10.70 -1.88 0.26
N PRO A 99 11.34 -0.86 -0.36
CA PRO A 99 12.71 -0.49 0.00
C PRO A 99 12.85 -0.04 1.47
N PHE A 100 11.80 0.53 2.08
CA PHE A 100 11.84 0.97 3.47
C PHE A 100 11.60 -0.18 4.45
N VAL A 101 10.60 -1.01 4.18
CA VAL A 101 10.20 -2.11 5.08
C VAL A 101 11.30 -3.17 5.20
N THR A 102 12.10 -3.36 4.15
CA THR A 102 13.29 -4.24 4.20
C THR A 102 14.34 -3.77 5.20
N THR A 103 14.43 -2.46 5.48
CA THR A 103 15.39 -1.89 6.44
C THR A 103 14.80 -1.68 7.83
N TRP A 104 13.52 -2.01 8.06
CA TRP A 104 12.90 -1.79 9.36
C TRP A 104 13.43 -2.74 10.42
N SER A 105 13.71 -2.16 11.60
CA SER A 105 13.98 -2.92 12.82
C SER A 105 12.74 -3.69 13.27
N PHE A 106 12.96 -4.66 14.15
CA PHE A 106 11.87 -5.42 14.78
C PHE A 106 10.85 -4.48 15.47
N MET A 107 11.33 -3.50 16.23
CA MET A 107 10.47 -2.55 16.94
C MET A 107 9.63 -1.69 15.99
N HIS A 108 10.19 -1.23 14.86
CA HIS A 108 9.43 -0.47 13.87
C HIS A 108 8.31 -1.30 13.23
N LYS A 109 8.56 -2.59 12.99
CA LYS A 109 7.54 -3.53 12.48
C LYS A 109 6.44 -3.75 13.50
N GLU A 110 6.76 -3.83 14.79
CA GLU A 110 5.80 -3.98 15.89
C GLU A 110 4.93 -2.73 16.07
N GLN A 111 5.52 -1.53 15.99
CA GLN A 111 4.78 -0.26 16.03
C GLN A 111 3.73 -0.13 14.91
N HIS A 112 3.99 -0.74 13.76
CA HIS A 112 3.09 -0.75 12.59
C HIS A 112 2.55 -2.15 12.31
N GLN A 113 2.02 -2.83 13.34
CA GLN A 113 1.60 -4.23 13.26
C GLN A 113 0.61 -4.54 12.12
N ASN A 114 -0.35 -3.67 11.83
CA ASN A 114 -1.37 -3.90 10.79
C ASN A 114 -0.75 -3.78 9.41
N LEU A 115 0.14 -2.81 9.23
CA LEU A 115 0.92 -2.63 8.01
C LEU A 115 1.88 -3.81 7.81
N SER A 116 2.56 -4.27 8.87
CA SER A 116 3.41 -5.46 8.83
C SER A 116 2.62 -6.72 8.44
N ARG A 117 1.42 -6.92 9.00
CA ARG A 117 0.51 -8.01 8.64
C ARG A 117 0.11 -7.92 7.17
N TRP A 118 -0.35 -6.75 6.72
CA TRP A 118 -0.73 -6.50 5.33
C TRP A 118 0.44 -6.73 4.36
N PHE A 119 1.63 -6.22 4.67
CA PHE A 119 2.82 -6.36 3.84
C PHE A 119 3.19 -7.84 3.66
N LYS A 120 3.15 -8.60 4.76
CA LYS A 120 3.35 -10.06 4.73
C LYS A 120 2.31 -10.78 3.88
N THR A 121 1.05 -10.34 3.91
CA THR A 121 0.00 -10.92 3.06
C THR A 121 0.26 -10.61 1.59
N VAL A 122 0.57 -9.36 1.25
CA VAL A 122 0.82 -8.94 -0.13
C VAL A 122 2.08 -9.58 -0.71
N GLN A 123 3.19 -9.67 0.04
CA GLN A 123 4.43 -10.27 -0.47
C GLN A 123 4.30 -11.76 -0.84
N ASN A 124 3.34 -12.46 -0.23
CA ASN A 124 3.08 -13.88 -0.48
C ASN A 124 2.20 -14.11 -1.72
N ASP A 125 1.66 -13.06 -2.32
CA ASP A 125 0.97 -13.17 -3.60
C ASP A 125 1.98 -13.51 -4.71
N GLY A 126 1.60 -14.45 -5.59
CA GLY A 126 2.48 -15.00 -6.63
C GLY A 126 3.06 -13.95 -7.58
N ARG A 127 2.45 -12.76 -7.68
CA ARG A 127 2.95 -11.64 -8.50
C ARG A 127 4.20 -10.98 -7.92
N PHE A 128 4.36 -11.01 -6.60
CA PHE A 128 5.46 -10.31 -5.91
C PHE A 128 6.55 -11.28 -5.43
N SER A 129 6.17 -12.49 -5.02
CA SER A 129 7.12 -13.49 -4.50
C SER A 129 8.20 -13.89 -5.51
N ALA A 130 7.92 -13.76 -6.81
CA ALA A 130 8.88 -14.03 -7.89
C ALA A 130 9.90 -12.90 -8.11
N THR A 131 9.58 -11.67 -7.70
CA THR A 131 10.37 -10.47 -8.03
C THR A 131 11.08 -9.84 -6.83
N HIS A 132 10.67 -10.18 -5.60
CA HIS A 132 11.17 -9.55 -4.38
C HIS A 132 11.53 -10.59 -3.32
N SER A 133 12.65 -10.38 -2.62
CA SER A 133 13.04 -11.23 -1.49
C SER A 133 12.07 -11.04 -0.31
N PRO A 134 11.55 -12.13 0.28
CA PRO A 134 10.52 -12.03 1.31
C PRO A 134 11.07 -11.40 2.60
N VAL A 135 10.39 -10.36 3.09
CA VAL A 135 10.72 -9.75 4.38
C VAL A 135 10.20 -10.65 5.50
N GLN A 136 11.07 -10.94 6.47
CA GLN A 136 10.70 -11.71 7.65
C GLN A 136 9.99 -10.82 8.69
N PHE A 137 8.89 -11.35 9.23
CA PHE A 137 8.11 -10.74 10.30
C PHE A 137 7.90 -11.77 11.41
N SER A 138 8.21 -11.39 12.66
CA SER A 138 7.93 -12.23 13.83
C SER A 138 6.42 -12.36 14.04
N ARG A 139 6.02 -13.48 14.62
CA ARG A 139 4.65 -13.71 15.11
C ARG A 139 4.50 -13.43 16.61
N THR A 140 5.60 -13.18 17.32
CA THR A 140 5.62 -12.99 18.77
C THR A 140 5.44 -11.52 19.10
N ALA A 141 4.34 -11.16 19.76
CA ALA A 141 4.22 -9.87 20.45
C ALA A 141 5.09 -9.95 21.71
N LEU A 142 6.15 -9.16 21.79
CA LEU A 142 7.08 -9.24 22.94
C LEU A 142 6.53 -8.52 24.17
N TYR A 143 5.59 -7.58 24.00
CA TYR A 143 4.94 -6.86 25.08
C TYR A 143 3.41 -6.84 24.94
N GLY A 144 2.80 -8.04 25.05
CA GLY A 144 1.35 -8.24 25.11
C GLY A 144 0.91 -8.92 26.40
N GLY A 145 1.59 -8.63 27.53
CA GLY A 145 1.24 -9.16 28.84
C GLY A 145 0.26 -8.25 29.57
N SER A 146 -1.00 -8.20 29.14
CA SER A 146 -2.05 -7.77 30.07
C SER A 146 -2.24 -8.94 31.05
N VAL A 147 -1.57 -8.84 32.21
CA VAL A 147 -1.84 -9.69 33.37
C VAL A 147 -3.33 -9.59 33.64
N ARG A 148 -4.08 -10.65 33.33
CA ARG A 148 -5.42 -10.83 33.88
C ARG A 148 -5.21 -11.18 35.34
N VAL A 149 -5.35 -10.18 36.21
CA VAL A 149 -5.49 -10.41 37.64
C VAL A 149 -6.86 -11.08 37.83
N HIS A 150 -6.83 -12.33 38.28
CA HIS A 150 -8.02 -13.02 38.80
C HIS A 150 -8.36 -12.51 40.19
#